data_AF-A0A502F8P9-F1
#
_entry.id   AF-A0A502F8P9-F1
#
_cell.length_a   1.000
_cell.length_b   1.000
_cell.length_c   1.000
_cell.angle_alpha   90.00
_cell.angle_beta   90.00
_cell.angle_gamma   90.00
#
_symmetry.space_group_name_H-M   'P 1'
#
loop_
_entity.id
_entity.type
_entity.pdbx_description
1 polymer ?
#
loop_
_entity_poly.entity_id
_entity_poly.type
_entity_poly.pdbx_seq_one_letter_code
_entity_poly.pdbx_strand_id
1 'polypeptide(L)'
;MWLVVACPLRLLAQRWRPVPLGEAFMRIAIAALSAALALGAADARADVIYTFTQTSAQKSDGSPSSAVFSGSITVTDAAYANGFSFNREYRAGNVISEGVAGLVDILITIPGTAGRTIIDRQSLDALPPPFRSDATFTNTVFKFSAPAMGALAGSFLYTNTSTVFSLNINATGSASGTYAADNLDLLCGTGATCTYTANVTRTQVATQTPVTPTPVPEPASLALFGAGLLGLAAVRKRRA
;
A
#
# COMPACT_ATOMS: atom_id res chain seq x y z
N MET A 1 60.84 -25.98 60.24
CA MET A 1 59.63 -25.19 60.54
C MET A 1 58.53 -25.65 59.59
N TRP A 2 57.38 -25.98 60.15
CA TRP A 2 56.26 -26.70 59.54
C TRP A 2 55.47 -25.85 58.54
N LEU A 3 54.93 -26.45 57.47
CA LEU A 3 53.48 -26.42 57.22
C LEU A 3 53.08 -27.43 56.13
N VAL A 4 52.21 -28.36 56.52
CA VAL A 4 51.49 -29.31 55.68
C VAL A 4 50.14 -28.67 55.35
N VAL A 5 49.75 -28.60 54.06
CA VAL A 5 48.39 -28.22 53.64
C VAL A 5 47.80 -29.35 52.81
N ALA A 6 46.90 -30.11 53.43
CA ALA A 6 46.06 -31.10 52.79
C ALA A 6 44.75 -30.44 52.32
N CYS A 7 44.38 -30.64 51.06
CA CYS A 7 43.12 -30.17 50.47
C CYS A 7 42.21 -31.38 50.21
N PRO A 8 40.99 -31.45 50.78
CA PRO A 8 40.09 -32.57 50.54
C PRO A 8 39.20 -32.29 49.31
N LEU A 9 39.41 -33.07 48.25
CA LEU A 9 38.45 -33.23 47.15
C LEU A 9 37.21 -33.95 47.68
N ARG A 10 36.12 -33.22 47.98
CA ARG A 10 34.80 -33.80 48.25
C ARG A 10 34.04 -33.92 46.92
N LEU A 11 33.93 -35.15 46.43
CA LEU A 11 33.00 -35.55 45.37
C LEU A 11 31.55 -35.20 45.77
N LEU A 12 30.92 -34.29 45.04
CA LEU A 12 29.47 -34.12 45.02
C LEU A 12 28.91 -34.96 43.86
N ALA A 13 28.57 -36.21 44.17
CA ALA A 13 27.74 -37.03 43.31
C ALA A 13 26.29 -36.53 43.38
N GLN A 14 25.97 -35.53 42.54
CA GLN A 14 24.59 -35.09 42.33
C GLN A 14 23.82 -36.16 41.55
N ARG A 15 22.91 -36.82 42.27
CA ARG A 15 22.03 -37.88 41.81
C ARG A 15 20.93 -37.26 40.94
N TRP A 16 21.09 -37.32 39.62
CA TRP A 16 20.06 -36.94 38.66
C TRP A 16 18.84 -37.85 38.82
N ARG A 17 17.70 -37.29 39.23
CA ARG A 17 16.41 -38.00 39.18
C ARG A 17 15.73 -37.67 37.84
N PRO A 18 15.26 -38.68 37.08
CA PRO A 18 14.48 -38.44 35.88
C PRO A 18 13.12 -37.85 36.27
N VAL A 19 12.82 -36.66 35.74
CA VAL A 19 11.49 -36.04 35.86
C VAL A 19 10.59 -36.65 34.79
N PRO A 20 9.38 -37.14 35.12
CA PRO A 20 8.46 -37.73 34.15
C PRO A 20 7.91 -36.66 33.21
N LEU A 21 8.46 -36.63 32.00
CA LEU A 21 8.19 -35.68 30.90
C LEU A 21 6.87 -35.95 30.14
N GLY A 22 5.90 -36.64 30.75
CA GLY A 22 4.79 -37.27 30.02
C GLY A 22 3.59 -36.37 29.69
N GLU A 23 3.12 -35.55 30.64
CA GLU A 23 1.80 -34.90 30.48
C GLU A 23 1.84 -33.37 30.40
N ALA A 24 2.84 -32.73 31.03
CA ALA A 24 2.92 -31.27 31.06
C ALA A 24 3.31 -30.67 29.70
N PHE A 25 4.19 -31.32 28.94
CA PHE A 25 4.64 -30.84 27.63
C PHE A 25 3.55 -30.92 26.55
N MET A 26 2.68 -31.93 26.62
CA MET A 26 1.61 -32.12 25.64
C MET A 26 0.53 -31.03 25.73
N ARG A 27 0.24 -30.54 26.95
CA ARG A 27 -0.73 -29.45 27.16
C ARG A 27 -0.19 -28.08 26.71
N ILE A 28 1.11 -27.84 26.87
CA ILE A 28 1.77 -26.60 26.41
C ILE A 28 1.81 -26.53 24.88
N ALA A 29 2.07 -27.65 24.20
CA ALA A 29 2.10 -27.70 22.74
C ALA A 29 0.73 -27.41 22.10
N ILE A 30 -0.37 -27.86 22.71
CA ILE A 30 -1.73 -27.61 22.21
C ILE A 30 -2.13 -26.13 22.39
N ALA A 31 -1.77 -25.50 23.51
CA ALA A 31 -2.07 -24.08 23.74
C ALA A 31 -1.30 -23.14 22.80
N ALA A 32 -0.06 -23.47 22.44
CA ALA A 32 0.75 -22.68 21.51
C ALA A 32 0.21 -22.73 20.07
N LEU A 33 -0.35 -23.88 19.64
CA LEU A 33 -0.93 -24.02 18.30
C LEU A 33 -2.22 -23.19 18.16
N SER A 34 -3.04 -23.11 19.22
CA SER A 34 -4.28 -22.30 19.24
C SER A 34 -4.00 -20.80 19.19
N ALA A 35 -2.94 -20.33 19.86
CA ALA A 35 -2.55 -18.92 19.84
C ALA A 35 -1.99 -18.48 18.48
N ALA A 36 -1.30 -19.38 17.77
CA ALA A 36 -0.77 -19.11 16.43
C ALA A 36 -1.87 -18.95 15.36
N LEU A 37 -3.02 -19.62 15.50
CA LEU A 37 -4.15 -19.46 14.56
C LEU A 37 -4.94 -18.16 14.77
N ALA A 38 -4.94 -17.58 15.97
CA ALA A 38 -5.67 -16.34 16.25
C ALA A 38 -4.94 -15.07 15.74
N LEU A 39 -3.65 -15.16 15.41
CA LEU A 39 -2.83 -14.04 14.95
C LEU A 39 -2.89 -13.79 13.43
N GLY A 40 -3.64 -14.60 12.67
CA GLY A 40 -3.63 -14.57 11.20
C GLY A 40 -4.86 -13.94 10.53
N ALA A 41 -5.92 -13.61 11.27
CA ALA A 41 -7.11 -12.99 10.69
C ALA A 41 -6.92 -11.46 10.59
N ALA A 42 -6.07 -11.02 9.66
CA ALA A 42 -6.19 -9.66 9.17
C ALA A 42 -7.58 -9.55 8.53
N ASP A 43 -8.41 -8.63 9.02
CA ASP A 43 -9.68 -8.33 8.36
C ASP A 43 -9.42 -8.10 6.89
N ALA A 44 -10.09 -8.89 6.05
CA ALA A 44 -10.05 -8.74 4.62
C ALA A 44 -10.69 -7.38 4.28
N ARG A 45 -9.89 -6.31 4.21
CA ARG A 45 -10.35 -4.98 3.82
C ARG A 45 -10.50 -4.93 2.31
N ALA A 46 -11.70 -4.67 1.80
CA ALA A 46 -11.83 -4.19 0.44
C ALA A 46 -11.43 -2.70 0.43
N ASP A 47 -10.91 -2.28 -0.72
CA ASP A 47 -10.62 -0.88 -0.98
C ASP A 47 -11.53 -0.38 -2.09
N VAL A 48 -11.95 0.88 -1.97
CA VAL A 48 -12.78 1.55 -2.97
C VAL A 48 -11.89 2.46 -3.79
N ILE A 49 -11.86 2.21 -5.10
CA ILE A 49 -11.06 2.97 -6.05
C ILE A 49 -11.98 3.88 -6.85
N TYR A 50 -11.72 5.18 -6.78
CA TYR A 50 -12.26 6.18 -7.70
C TYR A 50 -11.26 6.37 -8.83
N THR A 51 -11.68 6.17 -10.08
CA THR A 51 -10.82 6.30 -11.26
C THR A 51 -11.28 7.49 -12.11
N PHE A 52 -10.32 8.29 -12.58
CA PHE A 52 -10.54 9.42 -13.47
C PHE A 52 -10.20 9.03 -14.91
N THR A 53 -11.19 9.07 -15.79
CA THR A 53 -11.01 8.79 -17.21
C THR A 53 -11.33 10.04 -18.01
N GLN A 54 -10.31 10.66 -18.59
CA GLN A 54 -10.48 11.81 -19.48
C GLN A 54 -11.40 11.45 -20.66
N THR A 55 -12.40 12.29 -20.90
CA THR A 55 -13.36 12.15 -22.00
C THR A 55 -13.10 13.14 -23.11
N SER A 56 -12.61 14.35 -22.79
CA SER A 56 -12.20 15.34 -23.78
C SER A 56 -11.08 16.24 -23.26
N ALA A 57 -10.29 16.77 -24.18
CA ALA A 57 -9.41 17.90 -23.94
C ALA A 57 -9.46 18.86 -25.13
N GLN A 58 -9.59 20.15 -24.85
CA GLN A 58 -9.68 21.22 -25.84
C GLN A 58 -8.73 22.34 -25.47
N LYS A 59 -8.13 22.97 -26.48
CA LYS A 59 -7.38 24.21 -26.33
C LYS A 59 -8.35 25.38 -26.17
N SER A 60 -7.83 26.54 -25.81
CA SER A 60 -8.61 27.78 -25.67
C SER A 60 -9.30 28.23 -26.95
N ASP A 61 -8.82 27.82 -28.13
CA ASP A 61 -9.45 28.07 -29.43
C ASP A 61 -10.56 27.06 -29.79
N GLY A 62 -10.85 26.11 -28.89
CA GLY A 62 -11.84 25.04 -29.07
C GLY A 62 -11.32 23.82 -29.85
N SER A 63 -10.12 23.88 -30.42
CA SER A 63 -9.51 22.75 -31.12
C SER A 63 -9.11 21.63 -30.15
N PRO A 64 -9.03 20.37 -30.61
CA PRO A 64 -8.60 19.27 -29.74
C PRO A 64 -7.19 19.47 -29.18
N SER A 65 -6.99 19.07 -27.93
CA SER A 65 -5.67 18.99 -27.30
C SER A 65 -5.20 17.54 -27.17
N SER A 66 -3.89 17.32 -27.26
CA SER A 66 -3.24 16.04 -26.97
C SER A 66 -2.88 15.86 -25.49
N ALA A 67 -3.24 16.81 -24.62
CA ALA A 67 -3.05 16.66 -23.18
C ALA A 67 -3.91 15.48 -22.68
N VAL A 68 -3.26 14.47 -22.10
CA VAL A 68 -3.94 13.30 -21.51
C VAL A 68 -3.61 13.23 -20.03
N PHE A 69 -4.63 13.34 -19.20
CA PHE A 69 -4.54 13.11 -17.76
C PHE A 69 -5.26 11.82 -17.37
N SER A 70 -4.79 11.21 -16.29
CA SER A 70 -5.42 10.05 -15.67
C SER A 70 -5.13 10.05 -14.18
N GLY A 71 -5.95 9.37 -13.40
CA GLY A 71 -5.61 9.13 -12.00
C GLY A 71 -6.59 8.22 -11.28
N SER A 72 -6.26 7.92 -10.04
CA SER A 72 -7.08 7.15 -9.13
C SER A 72 -6.92 7.63 -7.69
N ILE A 73 -7.95 7.42 -6.88
CA ILE A 73 -7.94 7.62 -5.45
C ILE A 73 -8.48 6.36 -4.81
N THR A 74 -7.70 5.76 -3.93
CA THR A 74 -8.05 4.53 -3.22
C THR A 74 -8.32 4.87 -1.76
N VAL A 75 -9.51 4.53 -1.27
CA VAL A 75 -9.92 4.73 0.11
C VAL A 75 -10.31 3.40 0.75
N THR A 76 -10.11 3.32 2.07
CA THR A 76 -10.55 2.15 2.84
C THR A 76 -12.07 2.00 2.79
N ASP A 77 -12.57 0.76 2.87
CA ASP A 77 -14.00 0.49 3.02
C ASP A 77 -14.65 1.25 4.18
N ALA A 78 -13.98 1.33 5.32
CA ALA A 78 -14.53 2.00 6.51
C ALA A 78 -14.75 3.50 6.25
N ALA A 79 -13.81 4.15 5.55
CA ALA A 79 -13.93 5.55 5.16
C ALA A 79 -15.04 5.71 4.11
N TYR A 80 -15.12 4.81 3.14
CA TYR A 80 -16.20 4.82 2.16
C TYR A 80 -17.57 4.63 2.81
N ALA A 81 -17.73 3.68 3.74
CA ALA A 81 -18.98 3.37 4.40
C ALA A 81 -19.48 4.50 5.31
N ASN A 82 -18.58 5.21 5.99
CA ASN A 82 -18.94 6.28 6.93
C ASN A 82 -18.89 7.69 6.30
N GLY A 83 -18.35 7.79 5.08
CA GLY A 83 -18.01 9.07 4.48
C GLY A 83 -16.62 9.52 4.94
N PHE A 84 -15.99 10.34 4.10
CA PHE A 84 -14.63 10.80 4.35
C PHE A 84 -14.42 12.21 3.83
N SER A 85 -13.43 12.87 4.39
CA SER A 85 -12.88 14.11 3.90
C SER A 85 -11.39 14.06 4.12
N PHE A 86 -10.62 14.25 3.06
CA PHE A 86 -9.19 14.39 3.15
C PHE A 86 -8.74 15.68 2.48
N ASN A 87 -7.85 16.38 3.17
CA ASN A 87 -7.29 17.64 2.75
C ASN A 87 -5.78 17.57 2.95
N ARG A 88 -5.02 17.91 1.92
CA ARG A 88 -3.58 18.12 2.06
C ARG A 88 -3.18 19.34 1.26
N GLU A 89 -2.56 20.30 1.93
CA GLU A 89 -2.02 21.50 1.28
C GLU A 89 -0.52 21.55 1.50
N TYR A 90 0.20 21.57 0.39
CA TYR A 90 1.63 21.79 0.33
C TYR A 90 1.89 23.11 -0.38
N ARG A 91 2.71 23.97 0.22
CA ARG A 91 3.06 25.27 -0.35
C ARG A 91 4.52 25.57 -0.07
N ALA A 92 5.29 25.79 -1.13
CA ALA A 92 6.68 26.25 -1.06
C ALA A 92 7.53 25.50 -0.01
N GLY A 93 7.56 24.16 -0.08
CA GLY A 93 8.36 23.38 0.86
C GLY A 93 7.57 22.78 2.03
N ASN A 94 6.43 23.36 2.38
CA ASN A 94 5.79 23.15 3.68
C ASN A 94 4.41 22.52 3.58
N VAL A 95 4.11 21.59 4.48
CA VAL A 95 2.75 21.08 4.71
C VAL A 95 2.00 22.11 5.56
N ILE A 96 0.97 22.74 4.98
CA ILE A 96 0.13 23.73 5.66
C ILE A 96 -1.04 23.06 6.38
N SER A 97 -1.62 22.04 5.77
CA SER A 97 -2.71 21.27 6.37
C SER A 97 -2.64 19.82 5.93
N GLU A 98 -3.02 18.92 6.83
CA GLU A 98 -3.06 17.50 6.57
C GLU A 98 -4.22 16.84 7.32
N GLY A 99 -5.06 16.14 6.57
CA GLY A 99 -6.03 15.18 7.04
C GLY A 99 -6.14 14.13 5.95
N VAL A 100 -5.55 12.95 6.17
CA VAL A 100 -5.49 11.86 5.18
C VAL A 100 -6.15 10.58 5.71
N ALA A 101 -7.01 10.70 6.71
CA ALA A 101 -7.70 9.58 7.31
C ALA A 101 -8.55 8.84 6.26
N GLY A 102 -8.33 7.52 6.15
CA GLY A 102 -9.06 6.67 5.21
C GLY A 102 -8.52 6.66 3.77
N LEU A 103 -7.53 7.50 3.44
CA LEU A 103 -6.83 7.46 2.16
C LEU A 103 -5.77 6.36 2.19
N VAL A 104 -5.90 5.37 1.30
CA VAL A 104 -4.93 4.30 1.12
C VAL A 104 -3.86 4.72 0.12
N ASP A 105 -4.31 5.17 -1.04
CA ASP A 105 -3.44 5.58 -2.13
C ASP A 105 -4.06 6.69 -2.96
N ILE A 106 -3.21 7.45 -3.64
CA ILE A 106 -3.59 8.43 -4.64
C ILE A 106 -2.60 8.29 -5.78
N LEU A 107 -3.08 8.42 -7.01
CA LEU A 107 -2.24 8.47 -8.19
C LEU A 107 -2.85 9.49 -9.14
N ILE A 108 -2.14 10.58 -9.41
CA ILE A 108 -2.53 11.55 -10.42
C ILE A 108 -1.38 11.69 -11.40
N THR A 109 -1.68 11.48 -12.68
CA THR A 109 -0.72 11.65 -13.75
C THR A 109 -1.10 12.89 -14.56
N ILE A 110 -0.27 13.92 -14.42
CA ILE A 110 -0.42 15.19 -15.13
C ILE A 110 0.40 15.10 -16.43
N PRO A 111 -0.17 15.51 -17.57
CA PRO A 111 0.56 15.54 -18.84
C PRO A 111 1.73 16.54 -18.79
N GLY A 112 2.74 16.27 -19.60
CA GLY A 112 3.87 17.19 -19.80
C GLY A 112 4.77 16.74 -20.96
N THR A 113 5.23 17.69 -21.75
CA THR A 113 6.18 17.48 -22.86
C THR A 113 7.55 16.98 -22.40
N ALA A 114 8.02 17.44 -21.24
CA ALA A 114 9.26 16.99 -20.62
C ALA A 114 9.11 15.68 -19.80
N GLY A 115 7.94 15.04 -19.87
CA GLY A 115 7.59 13.85 -19.09
C GLY A 115 6.29 14.03 -18.32
N ARG A 116 5.78 12.92 -17.78
CA ARG A 116 4.55 12.92 -16.98
C ARG A 116 4.91 13.25 -15.53
N THR A 117 4.20 14.21 -14.93
CA THR A 117 4.29 14.44 -13.48
C THR A 117 3.38 13.44 -12.79
N ILE A 118 3.97 12.56 -11.99
CA ILE A 118 3.25 11.57 -11.20
C ILE A 118 3.19 12.06 -9.77
N ILE A 119 1.97 12.12 -9.24
CA ILE A 119 1.72 12.44 -7.84
C ILE A 119 1.06 11.22 -7.24
N ASP A 120 1.81 10.53 -6.40
CA ASP A 120 1.36 9.36 -5.68
C ASP A 120 1.45 9.50 -4.17
N ARG A 121 0.95 8.52 -3.41
CA ARG A 121 1.03 8.55 -1.94
C ARG A 121 2.47 8.68 -1.42
N GLN A 122 3.43 8.00 -2.05
CA GLN A 122 4.83 8.03 -1.63
C GLN A 122 5.44 9.41 -1.83
N SER A 123 5.13 10.07 -2.96
CA SER A 123 5.56 11.42 -3.29
C SER A 123 4.97 12.46 -2.34
N LEU A 124 3.81 12.18 -1.76
CA LEU A 124 3.24 13.02 -0.72
C LEU A 124 3.93 12.79 0.63
N ASP A 125 4.24 11.55 0.98
CA ASP A 125 4.80 11.22 2.30
C ASP A 125 6.30 11.45 2.43
N ALA A 126 7.02 11.46 1.31
CA ALA A 126 8.43 11.86 1.29
C ALA A 126 8.58 13.32 1.74
N LEU A 127 9.54 13.59 2.64
CA LEU A 127 9.89 14.93 3.10
C LEU A 127 11.38 15.20 2.84
N PRO A 128 11.74 16.30 2.14
CA PRO A 128 10.85 17.09 1.30
C PRO A 128 10.30 16.22 0.16
N PRO A 129 9.05 16.43 -0.28
CA PRO A 129 8.48 15.63 -1.33
C PRO A 129 9.34 15.75 -2.60
N PRO A 130 9.58 14.66 -3.35
CA PRO A 130 10.54 14.57 -4.44
C PRO A 130 10.12 15.35 -5.69
N PHE A 131 9.19 16.31 -5.57
CA PHE A 131 8.82 17.28 -6.60
C PHE A 131 9.97 18.27 -6.82
N ARG A 132 11.12 17.72 -7.24
CA ARG A 132 12.41 18.26 -7.66
C ARG A 132 13.02 19.43 -6.87
N SER A 133 14.34 19.32 -6.76
CA SER A 133 15.29 20.22 -6.12
C SER A 133 15.49 21.59 -6.81
N ASP A 134 14.68 21.93 -7.81
CA ASP A 134 14.76 23.16 -8.61
C ASP A 134 13.52 24.07 -8.50
N ALA A 135 12.39 23.59 -7.95
CA ALA A 135 11.13 24.34 -7.94
C ALA A 135 10.91 25.10 -6.62
N THR A 136 11.31 26.37 -6.61
CA THR A 136 11.12 27.32 -5.51
C THR A 136 9.64 27.62 -5.16
N PHE A 137 8.67 27.13 -5.95
CA PHE A 137 7.24 27.44 -5.76
C PHE A 137 6.29 26.31 -6.23
N THR A 138 6.43 25.10 -5.67
CA THR A 138 5.42 24.05 -5.87
C THR A 138 4.28 24.22 -4.86
N ASN A 139 3.07 24.39 -5.37
CA ASN A 139 1.84 24.38 -4.59
C ASN A 139 1.00 23.18 -5.02
N THR A 140 0.69 22.31 -4.06
CA THR A 140 -0.14 21.14 -4.30
C THR A 140 -1.26 21.11 -3.27
N VAL A 141 -2.50 21.17 -3.73
CA VAL A 141 -3.69 21.21 -2.88
C VAL A 141 -4.60 20.06 -3.28
N PHE A 142 -4.92 19.19 -2.33
CA PHE A 142 -5.89 18.10 -2.46
C PHE A 142 -7.02 18.37 -1.48
N LYS A 143 -8.25 18.43 -1.95
CA LYS A 143 -9.44 18.59 -1.10
C LYS A 143 -10.52 17.70 -1.64
N PHE A 144 -10.62 16.49 -1.13
CA PHE A 144 -11.61 15.52 -1.58
C PHE A 144 -12.48 15.06 -0.44
N SER A 145 -13.75 14.83 -0.74
CA SER A 145 -14.70 14.28 0.21
C SER A 145 -15.75 13.45 -0.50
N ALA A 146 -16.37 12.55 0.25
CA ALA A 146 -17.55 11.83 -0.17
C ALA A 146 -18.45 11.60 1.05
N PRO A 147 -19.78 11.67 0.90
CA PRO A 147 -20.68 11.18 1.93
C PRO A 147 -20.56 9.65 2.05
N ALA A 148 -21.18 9.08 3.09
CA ALA A 148 -21.29 7.64 3.28
C ALA A 148 -21.80 6.94 2.00
N MET A 149 -21.00 6.00 1.49
CA MET A 149 -21.22 5.25 0.25
C MET A 149 -21.46 6.12 -1.00
N GLY A 150 -20.93 7.35 -0.96
CA GLY A 150 -21.22 8.41 -1.90
C GLY A 150 -20.32 8.46 -3.13
N ALA A 151 -20.65 9.44 -3.98
CA ALA A 151 -19.76 9.88 -5.04
C ALA A 151 -18.66 10.79 -4.47
N LEU A 152 -17.47 10.69 -5.05
CA LEU A 152 -16.36 11.57 -4.77
C LEU A 152 -16.67 12.98 -5.28
N ALA A 153 -16.34 13.98 -4.49
CA ALA A 153 -16.35 15.38 -4.87
C ALA A 153 -15.07 16.05 -4.36
N GLY A 154 -14.72 17.19 -4.93
CA GLY A 154 -13.59 17.97 -4.45
C GLY A 154 -12.78 18.61 -5.54
N SER A 155 -11.56 19.00 -5.18
CA SER A 155 -10.62 19.60 -6.10
C SER A 155 -9.19 19.17 -5.83
N PHE A 156 -8.41 19.27 -6.90
CA PHE A 156 -6.98 19.11 -6.88
C PHE A 156 -6.34 20.24 -7.68
N LEU A 157 -5.32 20.86 -7.12
CA LEU A 157 -4.53 21.90 -7.76
C LEU A 157 -3.06 21.53 -7.64
N TYR A 158 -2.37 21.57 -8.76
CA TYR A 158 -0.93 21.53 -8.82
C TYR A 158 -0.45 22.76 -9.57
N THR A 159 0.48 23.48 -8.97
CA THR A 159 1.13 24.63 -9.59
C THR A 159 2.61 24.56 -9.31
N ASN A 160 3.41 24.76 -10.35
CA ASN A 160 4.82 25.08 -10.24
C ASN A 160 5.10 26.33 -11.11
N THR A 161 6.37 26.65 -11.35
CA THR A 161 6.77 27.82 -12.16
C THR A 161 6.33 27.76 -13.63
N SER A 162 6.10 26.57 -14.15
CA SER A 162 5.93 26.27 -15.57
C SER A 162 4.63 25.57 -15.90
N THR A 163 3.85 25.15 -14.90
CA THR A 163 2.69 24.27 -15.07
C THR A 163 1.64 24.59 -14.02
N VAL A 164 0.40 24.71 -14.48
CA VAL A 164 -0.81 24.77 -13.66
C VAL A 164 -1.72 23.65 -14.12
N PHE A 165 -2.10 22.79 -13.19
CA PHE A 165 -3.11 21.76 -13.40
C PHE A 165 -4.17 21.89 -12.32
N SER A 166 -5.42 22.03 -12.72
CA SER A 166 -6.55 22.06 -11.80
C SER A 166 -7.58 21.02 -12.20
N LEU A 167 -8.08 20.26 -11.24
CA LEU A 167 -9.10 19.24 -11.39
C LEU A 167 -10.21 19.55 -10.38
N ASN A 168 -11.45 19.64 -10.84
CA ASN A 168 -12.64 19.77 -10.02
C ASN A 168 -13.55 18.59 -10.27
N ILE A 169 -14.00 17.93 -9.22
CA ILE A 169 -14.86 16.77 -9.25
C ILE A 169 -16.20 17.14 -8.66
N ASN A 170 -17.25 16.89 -9.43
CA ASN A 170 -18.62 17.04 -8.98
C ASN A 170 -19.12 15.72 -8.40
N ALA A 171 -19.98 15.81 -7.37
CA ALA A 171 -20.63 14.66 -6.74
C ALA A 171 -21.58 13.87 -7.68
N THR A 172 -21.65 14.24 -8.96
CA THR A 172 -22.41 13.55 -10.01
C THR A 172 -21.55 12.56 -10.81
N GLY A 173 -20.27 12.40 -10.48
CA GLY A 173 -19.37 11.48 -11.19
C GLY A 173 -18.74 12.09 -12.44
N SER A 174 -18.79 13.42 -12.58
CA SER A 174 -18.06 14.15 -13.62
C SER A 174 -16.93 14.96 -13.01
N ALA A 175 -15.88 15.13 -13.79
CA ALA A 175 -14.72 15.94 -13.46
C ALA A 175 -14.38 16.88 -14.61
N SER A 176 -13.85 18.04 -14.29
CA SER A 176 -13.42 19.04 -15.27
C SER A 176 -12.25 19.82 -14.72
N GLY A 177 -11.47 20.43 -15.60
CA GLY A 177 -10.27 21.08 -15.16
C GLY A 177 -9.57 21.87 -16.24
N THR A 178 -8.44 22.44 -15.83
CA THR A 178 -7.54 23.16 -16.73
C THR A 178 -6.13 22.60 -16.63
N TYR A 179 -5.44 22.66 -17.75
CA TYR A 179 -4.01 22.44 -17.83
C TYR A 179 -3.41 23.60 -18.61
N ALA A 180 -2.45 24.29 -18.01
CA ALA A 180 -1.66 25.32 -18.66
C ALA A 180 -0.21 25.05 -18.34
N ALA A 181 0.65 25.26 -19.32
CA ALA A 181 2.07 25.21 -19.11
C ALA A 181 2.75 26.33 -19.90
N ASP A 182 4.01 26.58 -19.58
CA ASP A 182 4.80 27.60 -20.27
C ASP A 182 5.05 27.23 -21.74
N ASN A 183 5.79 28.10 -22.42
CA ASN A 183 5.96 28.08 -23.87
C ASN A 183 6.64 26.82 -24.44
N LEU A 184 7.14 25.92 -23.59
CA LEU A 184 7.77 24.66 -23.99
C LEU A 184 6.76 23.51 -24.09
N ASP A 185 5.58 23.64 -23.47
CA ASP A 185 4.56 22.60 -23.49
C ASP A 185 3.54 22.79 -24.62
N LEU A 186 3.81 22.12 -25.74
CA LEU A 186 2.98 22.21 -26.93
C LEU A 186 1.66 21.43 -26.84
N LEU A 187 1.35 20.76 -25.72
CA LEU A 187 0.11 19.99 -25.59
C LEU A 187 -1.13 20.88 -25.68
N CYS A 188 -1.01 22.12 -25.22
CA CYS A 188 -2.06 23.15 -25.33
C CYS A 188 -1.80 24.20 -26.40
N GLY A 189 -0.62 24.21 -26.99
CA GLY A 189 -0.12 25.32 -27.77
C GLY A 189 0.63 26.34 -26.89
N THR A 190 1.52 27.12 -27.51
CA THR A 190 2.40 28.06 -26.83
C THR A 190 1.61 29.11 -26.06
N GLY A 191 1.78 29.16 -24.73
CA GLY A 191 1.10 30.12 -23.86
C GLY A 191 -0.42 29.92 -23.74
N ALA A 192 -0.94 28.77 -24.18
CA ALA A 192 -2.36 28.48 -24.19
C ALA A 192 -2.77 27.58 -23.02
N THR A 193 -4.02 27.72 -22.60
CA THR A 193 -4.65 26.86 -21.59
C THR A 193 -5.56 25.86 -22.28
N CYS A 194 -5.48 24.60 -21.87
CA CYS A 194 -6.49 23.60 -22.20
C CYS A 194 -7.52 23.46 -21.11
N THR A 195 -8.74 23.18 -21.51
CA THR A 195 -9.78 22.62 -20.65
C THR A 195 -9.92 21.14 -20.94
N TYR A 196 -10.34 20.38 -19.94
CA TYR A 196 -10.63 18.97 -20.11
C TYR A 196 -11.84 18.56 -19.30
N THR A 197 -12.44 17.45 -19.70
CA THR A 197 -13.51 16.78 -18.96
C THR A 197 -13.13 15.32 -18.74
N ALA A 198 -13.67 14.74 -17.68
CA ALA A 198 -13.50 13.33 -17.36
C ALA A 198 -14.73 12.78 -16.64
N ASN A 199 -14.84 11.46 -16.69
CA ASN A 199 -15.76 10.71 -15.85
C ASN A 199 -15.01 10.16 -14.64
N VAL A 200 -15.71 10.13 -13.51
CA VAL A 200 -15.24 9.51 -12.26
C VAL A 200 -16.02 8.23 -12.06
N THR A 201 -15.36 7.10 -12.21
CA THR A 201 -15.95 5.80 -11.95
C THR A 201 -15.51 5.28 -10.59
N ARG A 202 -16.38 4.53 -9.92
CA ARG A 202 -16.10 3.89 -8.64
C ARG A 202 -16.08 2.39 -8.84
N THR A 203 -15.05 1.74 -8.34
CA THR A 203 -14.94 0.28 -8.32
C THR A 203 -14.61 -0.17 -6.91
N GLN A 204 -15.41 -1.08 -6.38
CA GLN A 204 -15.07 -1.76 -5.12
C GLN A 204 -14.24 -2.98 -5.48
N VAL A 205 -13.00 -3.03 -4.99
CA VAL A 205 -12.18 -4.22 -5.14
C VAL A 205 -12.72 -5.24 -4.16
N ALA A 206 -13.53 -6.19 -4.63
CA ALA A 206 -13.99 -7.29 -3.80
C ALA A 206 -12.76 -7.95 -3.18
N THR A 207 -12.66 -7.93 -1.86
CA THR A 207 -11.62 -8.69 -1.18
C THR A 207 -11.81 -10.11 -1.63
N GLN A 208 -10.78 -10.68 -2.26
CA GLN A 208 -10.78 -12.11 -2.51
C GLN A 208 -10.98 -12.72 -1.13
N THR A 209 -12.14 -13.34 -0.90
CA THR A 209 -12.30 -14.23 0.24
C THR A 209 -11.07 -15.12 0.19
N PRO A 210 -10.32 -15.27 1.31
CA PRO A 210 -9.21 -16.20 1.33
C PRO A 210 -9.78 -17.48 0.78
N VAL A 211 -9.37 -17.87 -0.43
CA VAL A 211 -9.78 -19.14 -0.98
C VAL A 211 -9.33 -20.10 0.09
N THR A 212 -10.29 -20.69 0.81
CA THR A 212 -9.98 -21.68 1.82
C THR A 212 -9.07 -22.62 1.09
N PRO A 213 -7.78 -22.71 1.45
CA PRO A 213 -6.83 -23.47 0.67
C PRO A 213 -7.50 -24.83 0.55
N THR A 214 -7.92 -25.18 -0.67
CA THR A 214 -8.45 -26.52 -0.89
C THR A 214 -7.29 -27.38 -0.42
N PRO A 215 -7.49 -28.21 0.62
CA PRO A 215 -6.37 -28.92 1.22
C PRO A 215 -5.74 -29.72 0.09
N VAL A 216 -4.62 -29.20 -0.42
CA VAL A 216 -3.82 -29.87 -1.41
C VAL A 216 -3.45 -31.16 -0.69
N PRO A 217 -3.76 -32.36 -1.23
CA PRO A 217 -3.46 -33.61 -0.56
C PRO A 217 -1.93 -33.82 -0.44
N GLU A 218 -1.29 -33.09 0.46
CA GLU A 218 0.12 -33.20 0.80
C GLU A 218 0.46 -34.18 1.96
N PRO A 219 -0.37 -35.18 2.37
CA PRO A 219 0.16 -36.24 3.23
C PRO A 219 0.79 -37.41 2.46
N ALA A 220 0.39 -37.66 1.20
CA ALA A 220 0.86 -38.85 0.48
C ALA A 220 2.33 -38.74 0.07
N SER A 221 2.75 -37.57 -0.44
CA SER A 221 4.12 -37.33 -0.93
C SER A 221 5.14 -37.35 0.20
N LEU A 222 4.83 -36.75 1.36
CA LEU A 222 5.70 -36.77 2.54
C LEU A 222 5.77 -38.16 3.17
N ALA A 223 4.65 -38.89 3.22
CA ALA A 223 4.63 -40.27 3.68
C ALA A 223 5.44 -41.19 2.74
N LEU A 224 5.29 -41.04 1.42
CA LEU A 224 6.08 -41.77 0.42
C LEU A 224 7.56 -41.45 0.49
N PHE A 225 7.92 -40.18 0.67
CA PHE A 225 9.30 -39.74 0.84
C PHE A 225 9.93 -40.32 2.11
N GLY A 226 9.19 -40.29 3.24
CA GLY A 226 9.62 -40.89 4.50
C GLY A 226 9.76 -42.42 4.43
N ALA A 227 8.80 -43.11 3.80
CA ALA A 227 8.85 -44.54 3.56
C ALA A 227 10.03 -44.93 2.66
N GLY A 228 10.32 -44.14 1.63
CA GLY A 228 11.48 -44.32 0.75
C GLY A 228 12.82 -44.24 1.48
N LEU A 229 12.99 -43.24 2.36
CA LEU A 229 14.21 -43.09 3.17
C LEU A 229 14.41 -44.23 4.17
N LEU A 230 13.33 -44.68 4.83
CA LEU A 230 13.37 -45.85 5.71
C LEU A 230 13.75 -47.13 4.96
N GLY A 231 13.20 -47.32 3.75
CA GLY A 231 13.58 -48.43 2.87
C GLY A 231 15.07 -48.41 2.51
N LEU A 232 15.61 -47.23 2.16
CA LEU A 232 17.03 -47.07 1.82
C LEU A 232 17.95 -47.36 3.01
N ALA A 233 17.57 -46.91 4.21
CA ALA A 233 18.32 -47.18 5.45
C ALA A 233 18.37 -48.68 5.78
N ALA A 234 17.25 -49.40 5.58
CA ALA A 234 17.19 -50.84 5.81
C ALA A 234 18.09 -51.63 4.85
N VAL A 235 18.17 -51.23 3.58
CA VAL A 235 19.06 -51.87 2.58
C VAL A 235 20.53 -51.65 2.93
N ARG A 236 20.92 -50.45 3.38
CA ARG A 236 22.30 -50.15 3.77
C ARG A 236 22.78 -51.01 4.94
N LYS A 237 21.89 -51.31 5.89
CA LYS A 237 22.20 -52.14 7.08
C LYS A 237 22.42 -53.63 6.77
N ARG A 238 22.02 -54.12 5.59
CA ARG A 238 22.26 -55.51 5.17
C ARG A 238 23.57 -55.72 4.43
N ARG A 239 24.23 -54.65 3.97
CA ARG A 239 25.51 -54.70 3.23
C ARG A 239 26.73 -54.42 4.11
N ALA A 240 26.54 -53.88 5.31
CA ALA A 240 27.57 -53.73 6.34
C ALA A 240 27.45 -54.87 7.34
#